data_AF-U6L091-F1
#
_entry.id   AF-U6L091-F1
#
_cell.length_a   1.000
_cell.length_b   1.000
_cell.length_c   1.000
_cell.angle_alpha   90.00
_cell.angle_beta   90.00
_cell.angle_gamma   90.00
#
_symmetry.space_group_name_H-M   'P 1'
#
loop_
_entity.id
_entity.type
_entity.pdbx_description
1 polymer ?
#
loop_
_entity_poly.entity_id
_entity_poly.type
_entity_poly.pdbx_seq_one_letter_code
_entity_poly.pdbx_strand_id
1 'polypeptide(L)'
;MNTLRTAARLAKFQDASAVTQVLPNYAKAQRVVEVSAETLWKNEICPKIRAGGSPRSGEAATLTGTYAYFPVTNGEKNCNTAVEYWNGGFSLFNKEIPPTYEGANKPSVYNDTAVSFVALYNPQPEPVVSCVFLQCPPSAAPPGTGRRLSSASTTVDAIICLTNPAALKASAAPFKEDEWNKIVQAISGNKGGASPVGPSVALVSAVAIPAFPLF
;
A
#
# COMPACT_ATOMS: atom_id res chain seq x y z
N MET A 1 -6.76 0.78 -3.90
CA MET A 1 -6.59 0.72 -2.42
C MET A 1 -7.92 0.48 -1.70
N ASN A 2 -8.93 1.35 -1.83
CA ASN A 2 -10.17 1.27 -1.03
C ASN A 2 -11.00 -0.02 -1.20
N THR A 3 -10.92 -0.70 -2.35
CA THR A 3 -11.56 -2.01 -2.53
C THR A 3 -11.05 -3.05 -1.53
N LEU A 4 -9.72 -3.19 -1.39
CA LEU A 4 -9.11 -4.13 -0.44
C LEU A 4 -9.43 -3.77 1.01
N ARG A 5 -9.36 -2.47 1.34
CA ARG A 5 -9.68 -1.98 2.69
C ARG A 5 -11.13 -2.26 3.07
N THR A 6 -12.06 -2.03 2.15
CA THR A 6 -13.49 -2.34 2.36
C THR A 6 -13.69 -3.84 2.58
N ALA A 7 -13.01 -4.69 1.80
CA ALA A 7 -13.06 -6.14 2.00
C ALA A 7 -12.53 -6.55 3.38
N ALA A 8 -11.49 -5.88 3.89
CA ALA A 8 -10.96 -6.04 5.24
C ALA A 8 -11.74 -5.28 6.32
N ARG A 9 -12.90 -4.70 5.99
CA ARG A 9 -13.75 -3.90 6.91
C ARG A 9 -13.00 -2.73 7.58
N LEU A 10 -12.01 -2.18 6.89
CA LEU A 10 -11.29 -0.98 7.29
C LEU A 10 -11.92 0.26 6.65
N ALA A 11 -11.80 1.40 7.32
CA ALA A 11 -12.22 2.68 6.78
C ALA A 11 -11.52 2.96 5.45
N LYS A 12 -12.26 3.54 4.49
CA LYS A 12 -11.68 3.97 3.22
C LYS A 12 -10.69 5.11 3.46
N PHE A 13 -9.59 5.11 2.71
CA PHE A 13 -8.75 6.29 2.58
C PHE A 13 -9.54 7.43 1.95
N GLN A 14 -9.42 8.61 2.54
CA GLN A 14 -9.78 9.89 1.94
C GLN A 14 -8.53 10.57 1.36
N ASP A 15 -8.71 11.66 0.64
CA ASP A 15 -7.59 12.47 0.15
C ASP A 15 -6.96 13.26 1.29
N ALA A 16 -5.63 13.25 1.38
CA ALA A 16 -4.91 14.06 2.34
C ALA A 16 -4.99 15.56 1.96
N SER A 17 -5.15 16.42 2.96
CA SER A 17 -5.24 17.87 2.77
C SER A 17 -4.27 18.69 3.65
N ALA A 18 -3.78 18.11 4.75
CA ALA A 18 -2.80 18.77 5.61
C ALA A 18 -1.39 18.76 4.98
N VAL A 19 -0.64 19.86 5.15
CA VAL A 19 0.68 20.06 4.52
C VAL A 19 1.65 18.91 4.81
N THR A 20 1.67 18.39 6.04
CA THR A 20 2.56 17.28 6.44
C THR A 20 2.09 15.90 5.95
N GLN A 21 0.91 15.82 5.33
CA GLN A 21 0.29 14.57 4.86
C GLN A 21 0.24 14.50 3.33
N VAL A 22 0.45 15.61 2.64
CA VAL A 22 0.44 15.71 1.18
C VAL A 22 1.86 15.61 0.65
N LEU A 23 2.11 14.65 -0.24
CA LEU A 23 3.38 14.54 -0.94
C LEU A 23 3.51 15.68 -1.96
N PRO A 24 4.63 16.42 -1.98
CA PRO A 24 4.78 17.56 -2.88
C PRO A 24 4.91 17.11 -4.33
N ASN A 25 4.27 17.83 -5.25
CA ASN A 25 4.46 17.57 -6.67
C ASN A 25 5.91 17.91 -7.10
N TYR A 26 6.44 17.22 -8.11
CA TYR A 26 7.81 17.40 -8.60
C TYR A 26 8.03 18.75 -9.35
N ALA A 27 6.96 19.49 -9.67
CA ALA A 27 7.04 20.78 -10.36
C ALA A 27 7.46 21.92 -9.41
N LYS A 28 8.45 22.72 -9.84
CA LYS A 28 9.08 23.81 -9.07
C LYS A 28 8.09 24.72 -8.34
N ALA A 29 8.38 24.94 -7.05
CA ALA A 29 7.96 26.05 -6.19
C ALA A 29 6.45 26.34 -6.15
N GLN A 30 5.72 25.63 -5.30
CA GLN A 30 4.53 26.19 -4.65
C GLN A 30 4.93 26.81 -3.31
N ARG A 31 4.46 28.03 -3.04
CA ARG A 31 4.89 28.90 -1.93
C ARG A 31 4.40 28.48 -0.53
N VAL A 32 4.02 27.23 -0.32
CA VAL A 32 3.47 26.76 0.98
C VAL A 32 3.99 25.37 1.39
N VAL A 33 5.10 24.89 0.81
CA VAL A 33 5.61 23.56 1.16
C VAL A 33 6.71 23.69 2.22
N GLU A 34 6.44 23.24 3.45
CA GLU A 34 7.46 23.06 4.52
C GLU A 34 8.58 22.10 4.10
N VAL A 35 8.33 21.28 3.08
CA VAL A 35 9.17 20.20 2.60
C VAL A 35 9.81 20.56 1.26
N SER A 36 11.14 20.54 1.15
CA SER A 36 11.81 20.73 -0.13
C SER A 36 11.56 19.54 -1.06
N ALA A 37 10.71 19.73 -2.09
CA ALA A 37 10.41 18.69 -3.07
C ALA A 37 11.67 18.17 -3.79
N GLU A 38 12.62 19.04 -4.11
CA GLU A 38 13.88 18.61 -4.72
C GLU A 38 14.66 17.72 -3.75
N THR A 39 14.85 18.15 -2.51
CA THR A 39 15.59 17.36 -1.51
C THR A 39 14.91 16.02 -1.25
N LEU A 40 13.60 16.03 -1.00
CA LEU A 40 12.80 14.82 -0.77
C LEU A 40 12.97 13.83 -1.93
N TRP A 41 12.69 14.25 -3.16
CA TRP A 41 12.68 13.33 -4.29
C TRP A 41 14.07 12.93 -4.74
N LYS A 42 14.99 13.89 -4.93
CA LYS A 42 16.31 13.65 -5.51
C LYS A 42 17.30 13.05 -4.53
N ASN A 43 17.30 13.51 -3.29
CA ASN A 43 18.35 13.18 -2.31
C ASN A 43 17.94 12.06 -1.36
N GLU A 44 16.64 11.80 -1.18
CA GLU A 44 16.15 10.83 -0.19
C GLU A 44 15.38 9.67 -0.84
N ILE A 45 14.26 9.94 -1.53
CA ILE A 45 13.38 8.89 -2.05
C ILE A 45 13.97 8.19 -3.27
N CYS A 46 14.51 8.90 -4.26
CA CYS A 46 15.07 8.25 -5.46
C CYS A 46 16.31 7.40 -5.19
N PRO A 47 17.25 7.79 -4.31
CA PRO A 47 18.31 6.89 -3.86
C PRO A 47 17.75 5.62 -3.20
N LYS A 48 16.74 5.76 -2.32
CA LYS A 48 16.07 4.61 -1.69
C LYS A 48 15.40 3.69 -2.73
N ILE A 49 14.71 4.24 -3.71
CA ILE A 49 14.05 3.45 -4.78
C ILE A 49 15.06 2.66 -5.63
N ARG A 50 16.25 3.23 -5.88
CA ARG A 50 17.28 2.59 -6.70
C ARG A 50 18.12 1.56 -5.94
N ALA A 51 18.43 1.82 -4.67
CA ALA A 51 19.38 1.01 -3.89
C ALA A 51 18.75 0.22 -2.73
N GLY A 52 17.49 0.50 -2.38
CA GLY A 52 16.79 -0.06 -1.22
C GLY A 52 17.28 0.49 0.13
N GLY A 53 16.55 0.16 1.20
CA GLY A 53 17.16 -0.04 2.52
C GLY A 53 17.59 1.17 3.37
N SER A 54 17.31 2.42 3.00
CA SER A 54 17.60 3.57 3.90
C SER A 54 16.41 3.91 4.82
N PRO A 55 16.64 4.16 6.12
CA PRO A 55 15.67 4.82 7.00
C PRO A 55 15.26 6.20 6.47
N ARG A 56 14.10 6.70 6.90
CA ARG A 56 13.71 8.08 6.62
C ARG A 56 14.61 9.05 7.37
N SER A 57 14.94 10.15 6.73
CA SER A 57 15.74 11.25 7.26
C SER A 57 15.31 12.54 6.57
N GLY A 58 15.74 13.69 7.09
CA GLY A 58 15.52 14.99 6.44
C GLY A 58 14.04 15.24 6.14
N GLU A 59 13.74 15.56 4.88
CA GLU A 59 12.41 15.94 4.40
C GLU A 59 11.39 14.80 4.48
N ALA A 60 11.80 13.56 4.26
CA ALA A 60 10.93 12.40 4.40
C ALA A 60 10.53 12.15 5.87
N ALA A 61 11.29 12.69 6.84
CA ALA A 61 10.97 12.57 8.26
C ALA A 61 10.03 13.69 8.76
N THR A 62 9.94 14.82 8.05
CA THR A 62 8.98 15.90 8.37
C THR A 62 7.56 15.55 7.93
N LEU A 63 7.43 14.71 6.91
CA LEU A 63 6.16 14.14 6.48
C LEU A 63 5.66 13.09 7.47
N THR A 64 4.50 13.35 8.05
CA THR A 64 3.84 12.45 8.98
C THR A 64 3.23 11.30 8.19
N GLY A 65 3.34 10.07 8.69
CA GLY A 65 2.64 8.90 8.12
C GLY A 65 3.53 7.70 7.80
N THR A 66 2.96 6.74 7.09
CA THR A 66 3.68 5.56 6.60
C THR A 66 3.71 5.56 5.08
N TYR A 67 4.90 5.55 4.50
CA TYR A 67 5.11 5.44 3.07
C TYR A 67 4.88 4.01 2.58
N ALA A 68 4.25 3.89 1.42
CA ALA A 68 4.24 2.72 0.57
C ALA A 68 5.08 3.01 -0.69
N TYR A 69 6.00 2.11 -1.01
CA TYR A 69 6.93 2.24 -2.14
C TYR A 69 6.63 1.15 -3.16
N PHE A 70 6.44 1.52 -4.42
CA PHE A 70 6.39 0.58 -5.53
C PHE A 70 7.40 0.98 -6.61
N PRO A 71 8.60 0.37 -6.65
CA PRO A 71 9.50 0.50 -7.78
C PRO A 71 8.94 -0.30 -8.97
N VAL A 72 8.75 0.36 -10.11
CA VAL A 72 8.23 -0.26 -11.33
C VAL A 72 9.37 -1.05 -12.00
N THR A 73 9.26 -2.38 -12.02
CA THR A 73 10.29 -3.27 -12.60
C THR A 73 9.87 -3.91 -13.93
N ASN A 74 8.57 -3.97 -14.23
CA ASN A 74 7.98 -4.61 -15.42
C ASN A 74 7.43 -3.60 -16.44
N GLY A 75 7.68 -2.29 -16.25
CA GLY A 75 7.14 -1.22 -17.10
C GLY A 75 5.67 -0.88 -16.85
N GLU A 76 4.97 -1.59 -15.96
CA GLU A 76 3.57 -1.32 -15.63
C GLU A 76 3.44 -0.19 -14.61
N LYS A 77 3.13 1.00 -15.10
CA LYS A 77 3.01 2.23 -14.32
C LYS A 77 1.56 2.49 -13.87
N ASN A 78 0.89 1.49 -13.31
CA ASN A 78 -0.51 1.63 -12.92
C ASN A 78 -0.75 1.33 -11.44
N CYS A 79 -1.81 1.94 -10.90
CA CYS A 79 -2.15 1.86 -9.48
C CYS A 79 -2.55 0.44 -9.04
N ASN A 80 -3.06 -0.41 -9.95
CA ASN A 80 -3.45 -1.78 -9.61
C ASN A 80 -2.20 -2.64 -9.35
N THR A 81 -1.20 -2.57 -10.23
CA THR A 81 0.07 -3.28 -10.04
C THR A 81 0.77 -2.83 -8.74
N ALA A 82 0.73 -1.53 -8.42
CA ALA A 82 1.25 -1.03 -7.14
C ALA A 82 0.51 -1.62 -5.92
N VAL A 83 -0.83 -1.65 -5.98
CA VAL A 83 -1.67 -2.21 -4.92
C VAL A 83 -1.42 -3.70 -4.75
N GLU A 84 -1.28 -4.45 -5.85
CA GLU A 84 -0.96 -5.89 -5.82
C GLU A 84 0.42 -6.15 -5.22
N TYR A 85 1.43 -5.35 -5.63
CA TYR A 85 2.77 -5.41 -5.08
C TYR A 85 2.77 -5.19 -3.56
N TRP A 86 2.09 -4.14 -3.07
CA TRP A 86 1.98 -3.87 -1.64
C TRP A 86 1.19 -4.98 -0.92
N ASN A 87 0.11 -5.48 -1.52
CA ASN A 87 -0.68 -6.57 -0.94
C ASN A 87 0.14 -7.87 -0.80
N GLY A 88 1.13 -8.08 -1.68
CA GLY A 88 2.07 -9.20 -1.63
C GLY A 88 2.90 -9.25 -0.33
N GLY A 89 3.08 -8.13 0.38
CA GLY A 89 3.76 -8.10 1.67
C GLY A 89 3.07 -8.92 2.77
N PHE A 90 1.80 -9.30 2.59
CA PHE A 90 1.09 -10.23 3.47
C PHE A 90 1.86 -11.53 3.70
N SER A 91 2.45 -12.09 2.64
CA SER A 91 3.18 -13.36 2.68
C SER A 91 4.42 -13.30 3.56
N LEU A 92 5.00 -12.11 3.78
CA LEU A 92 6.18 -11.93 4.61
C LEU A 92 5.90 -12.16 6.10
N PHE A 93 4.65 -12.04 6.52
CA PHE A 93 4.21 -12.29 7.89
C PHE A 93 3.70 -13.71 8.12
N ASN A 94 3.80 -14.61 7.12
CA ASN A 94 3.37 -16.02 7.25
C ASN A 94 1.92 -16.22 7.74
N LYS A 95 1.02 -15.26 7.47
CA LYS A 95 -0.36 -15.18 8.00
C LYS A 95 -0.46 -14.95 9.52
N GLU A 96 0.65 -14.79 10.20
CA GLU A 96 0.71 -14.42 11.61
C GLU A 96 0.58 -12.90 11.75
N ILE A 97 0.08 -12.45 12.89
CA ILE A 97 -0.02 -11.02 13.16
C ILE A 97 1.38 -10.39 13.07
N PRO A 98 1.56 -9.28 12.34
CA PRO A 98 2.85 -8.63 12.26
C PRO A 98 3.42 -8.33 13.66
N PRO A 99 4.70 -8.63 13.90
CA PRO A 99 5.32 -8.45 15.22
C PRO A 99 5.40 -6.97 15.58
N THR A 100 5.71 -6.65 16.85
CA THR A 100 5.98 -5.27 17.28
C THR A 100 7.02 -4.59 16.39
N TYR A 101 6.70 -3.39 15.91
CA TYR A 101 7.60 -2.60 15.09
C TYR A 101 8.57 -1.81 15.98
N GLU A 102 9.88 -1.96 15.75
CA GLU A 102 10.92 -1.22 16.48
C GLU A 102 11.71 -0.27 15.57
N GLY A 103 11.42 -0.27 14.27
CA GLY A 103 12.10 0.56 13.27
C GLY A 103 12.24 -0.15 11.93
N ALA A 104 12.79 0.57 10.95
CA ALA A 104 13.06 -0.01 9.63
C ALA A 104 13.96 -1.25 9.77
N ASN A 105 13.55 -2.36 9.14
CA ASN A 105 14.20 -3.67 9.24
C ASN A 105 14.33 -4.21 10.68
N LYS A 106 13.50 -3.74 11.62
CA LYS A 106 13.48 -4.21 13.02
C LYS A 106 12.06 -4.50 13.51
N PRO A 107 11.68 -5.79 13.66
CA PRO A 107 12.39 -7.00 13.19
C PRO A 107 12.61 -7.02 11.67
N SER A 108 13.49 -7.93 11.20
CA SER A 108 13.95 -8.01 9.80
C SER A 108 12.83 -8.18 8.76
N VAL A 109 11.65 -8.64 9.19
CA VAL A 109 10.44 -8.71 8.36
C VAL A 109 9.99 -7.34 7.83
N TYR A 110 10.26 -6.24 8.56
CA TYR A 110 9.85 -4.88 8.19
C TYR A 110 10.76 -4.23 7.13
N ASN A 111 10.88 -4.91 5.99
CA ASN A 111 11.43 -4.35 4.76
C ASN A 111 10.41 -3.42 4.07
N ASP A 112 10.80 -2.80 2.96
CA ASP A 112 9.95 -1.83 2.25
C ASP A 112 8.62 -2.43 1.75
N THR A 113 8.60 -3.70 1.33
CA THR A 113 7.37 -4.39 0.91
C THR A 113 6.42 -4.63 2.08
N ALA A 114 6.93 -5.12 3.22
CA ALA A 114 6.15 -5.32 4.44
C ALA A 114 5.60 -4.00 5.01
N VAL A 115 6.43 -2.95 5.01
CA VAL A 115 6.01 -1.61 5.43
C VAL A 115 4.92 -1.07 4.51
N SER A 116 5.04 -1.29 3.20
CA SER A 116 4.02 -0.87 2.23
C SER A 116 2.72 -1.64 2.37
N PHE A 117 2.77 -2.92 2.70
CA PHE A 117 1.60 -3.71 3.08
C PHE A 117 0.89 -3.12 4.31
N VAL A 118 1.65 -2.78 5.35
CA VAL A 118 1.10 -2.14 6.56
C VAL A 118 0.47 -0.78 6.23
N ALA A 119 1.13 0.01 5.36
CA ALA A 119 0.58 1.27 4.89
C ALA A 119 -0.74 1.09 4.12
N LEU A 120 -0.86 0.07 3.27
CA LEU A 120 -2.08 -0.23 2.50
C LEU A 120 -3.27 -0.56 3.41
N TYR A 121 -3.05 -1.37 4.44
CA TYR A 121 -4.07 -1.77 5.42
C TYR A 121 -4.09 -0.90 6.68
N ASN A 122 -3.47 0.28 6.66
CA ASN A 122 -3.40 1.21 7.80
C ASN A 122 -4.72 1.27 8.61
N PRO A 123 -4.75 0.81 9.88
CA PRO A 123 -5.99 0.65 10.64
C PRO A 123 -6.41 1.92 11.39
N GLN A 124 -5.62 2.99 11.28
CA GLN A 124 -5.90 4.24 11.98
C GLN A 124 -7.26 4.83 11.56
N PRO A 125 -7.98 5.49 12.49
CA PRO A 125 -9.25 6.12 12.19
C PRO A 125 -9.05 7.27 11.19
N GLU A 126 -10.11 7.56 10.43
CA GLU A 126 -10.15 8.64 9.43
C GLU A 126 -8.91 8.69 8.53
N PRO A 127 -8.53 7.55 7.92
CA PRO A 127 -7.25 7.47 7.27
C PRO A 127 -7.27 8.27 5.96
N VAL A 128 -6.17 8.98 5.68
CA VAL A 128 -5.97 9.72 4.43
C VAL A 128 -4.76 9.19 3.68
N VAL A 129 -4.71 9.46 2.38
CA VAL A 129 -3.58 9.09 1.52
C VAL A 129 -3.21 10.22 0.57
N SER A 130 -1.93 10.38 0.32
CA SER A 130 -1.38 11.16 -0.79
C SER A 130 -0.48 10.27 -1.62
N CYS A 131 -0.65 10.27 -2.95
CA CYS A 131 0.16 9.44 -3.85
C CYS A 131 0.75 10.28 -4.99
N VAL A 132 1.96 9.93 -5.41
CA VAL A 132 2.65 10.52 -6.56
C VAL A 132 3.25 9.44 -7.44
N PHE A 133 3.27 9.71 -8.74
CA PHE A 133 4.12 9.00 -9.69
C PHE A 133 5.46 9.73 -9.79
N LEU A 134 6.56 8.98 -9.67
CA LEU A 134 7.91 9.51 -9.60
C LEU A 134 8.79 8.84 -10.65
N GLN A 135 9.60 9.63 -11.34
CA GLN A 135 10.65 9.12 -12.23
C GLN A 135 12.00 9.41 -11.61
N CYS A 136 12.68 8.37 -11.14
CA CYS A 136 13.98 8.49 -10.51
C CYS A 136 15.08 8.35 -11.56
N PRO A 137 15.80 9.42 -11.93
CA PRO A 137 16.84 9.36 -12.94
C PRO A 137 17.98 8.43 -12.47
N PRO A 138 18.85 7.97 -13.39
CA PRO A 138 20.07 7.22 -13.02
C PRO A 138 20.95 8.03 -12.08
N SER A 139 21.81 7.34 -11.31
CA SER A 139 22.76 8.05 -10.45
C SER A 139 23.80 8.71 -11.33
N ALA A 140 24.12 9.99 -11.08
CA ALA A 140 25.22 10.63 -11.77
C ALA A 140 26.50 9.83 -11.45
N ALA A 141 27.23 9.42 -12.48
CA ALA A 141 28.54 8.81 -12.29
C ALA A 141 29.49 9.88 -11.72
N PRO A 142 30.39 9.54 -10.78
CA PRO A 142 31.45 10.45 -10.37
C PRO A 142 32.29 10.87 -11.59
N PRO A 143 32.70 12.14 -11.71
CA PRO A 143 33.62 12.55 -12.75
C PRO A 143 34.96 11.85 -12.52
N GLY A 144 35.36 10.94 -13.42
CA GLY A 144 36.72 10.39 -13.47
C GLY A 144 36.90 8.88 -13.63
N THR A 145 35.85 8.04 -13.52
CA THR A 145 36.00 6.59 -13.70
C THR A 145 35.55 6.13 -15.08
N GLY A 146 36.53 5.97 -15.97
CA GLY A 146 36.34 5.29 -17.25
C GLY A 146 35.97 3.82 -17.08
N ARG A 147 34.87 3.44 -17.74
CA ARG A 147 34.44 2.08 -18.14
C ARG A 147 33.83 1.15 -17.07
N ARG A 148 32.49 1.00 -17.25
CA ARG A 148 31.58 -0.13 -16.96
C ARG A 148 31.51 -0.65 -15.52
N LEU A 149 30.60 -0.05 -14.75
CA LEU A 149 29.83 -0.75 -13.72
C LEU A 149 28.34 -0.71 -14.11
N SER A 150 27.88 -1.81 -14.70
CA SER A 150 26.48 -2.06 -15.03
C SER A 150 25.69 -2.26 -13.73
N SER A 151 24.96 -1.23 -13.27
CA SER A 151 23.82 -1.33 -12.33
C SER A 151 23.04 -0.01 -12.08
N ALA A 152 23.41 1.14 -12.68
CA ALA A 152 22.75 2.43 -12.40
C ALA A 152 22.46 3.30 -13.64
N SER A 153 22.25 2.69 -14.81
CA SER A 153 22.16 3.40 -16.10
C SER A 153 20.74 3.71 -16.59
N THR A 154 19.70 3.35 -15.84
CA THR A 154 18.31 3.54 -16.29
C THR A 154 17.47 4.28 -15.26
N THR A 155 16.57 5.12 -15.75
CA THR A 155 15.51 5.73 -14.93
C THR A 155 14.66 4.62 -14.32
N VAL A 156 14.36 4.73 -13.02
CA VAL A 156 13.43 3.85 -12.31
C VAL A 156 12.16 4.61 -12.06
N ASP A 157 11.06 4.17 -12.66
CA ASP A 157 9.74 4.71 -12.34
C ASP A 157 9.24 4.13 -11.02
N ALA A 158 8.47 4.89 -10.26
CA ALA A 158 7.90 4.44 -9.00
C ALA A 158 6.55 5.09 -8.70
N ILE A 159 5.71 4.39 -7.94
CA ILE A 159 4.53 4.95 -7.30
C ILE A 159 4.81 5.01 -5.80
N ILE A 160 4.69 6.21 -5.23
CA ILE A 160 4.88 6.46 -3.82
C ILE A 160 3.55 6.92 -3.23
N CYS A 161 3.11 6.29 -2.15
CA CYS A 161 1.99 6.80 -1.35
C CYS A 161 2.43 7.05 0.08
N LEU A 162 1.80 8.03 0.74
CA LEU A 162 1.94 8.33 2.15
C LEU A 162 0.57 8.21 2.79
N THR A 163 0.42 7.29 3.73
CA THR A 163 -0.84 7.08 4.46
C THR A 163 -0.75 7.67 5.86
N ASN A 164 -1.83 8.32 6.28
CA ASN A 164 -1.93 9.00 7.56
C ASN A 164 -3.21 8.60 8.30
N PRO A 165 -3.21 8.61 9.65
CA PRO A 165 -2.05 8.73 10.55
C PRO A 165 -1.00 7.62 10.37
N ALA A 166 0.19 7.76 10.96
CA ALA A 166 1.24 6.74 10.83
C ALA A 166 0.77 5.36 11.32
N ALA A 167 0.87 4.36 10.44
CA ALA A 167 0.49 2.97 10.70
C ALA A 167 1.54 2.20 11.52
N LEU A 168 2.79 2.68 11.50
CA LEU A 168 3.92 2.09 12.22
C LEU A 168 4.40 3.07 13.29
N LYS A 169 4.41 2.63 14.53
CA LYS A 169 4.91 3.36 15.69
C LYS A 169 5.89 2.45 16.43
N ALA A 170 7.00 3.01 16.89
CA ALA A 170 8.00 2.24 17.63
C ALA A 170 7.36 1.59 18.87
N SER A 171 7.75 0.36 19.16
CA SER A 171 7.28 -0.46 20.28
C SER A 171 5.76 -0.73 20.26
N ALA A 172 5.14 -0.71 19.08
CA ALA A 172 3.74 -1.10 18.89
C ALA A 172 3.57 -2.08 17.71
N ALA A 173 2.65 -3.03 17.83
CA ALA A 173 2.19 -3.83 16.70
C ALA A 173 1.33 -2.95 15.77
N PRO A 174 1.43 -3.12 14.44
CA PRO A 174 0.72 -2.28 13.48
C PRO A 174 -0.78 -2.56 13.43
N PHE A 175 -1.23 -3.74 13.89
CA PHE A 175 -2.61 -4.17 13.88
C PHE A 175 -2.98 -4.77 15.22
N LYS A 176 -4.24 -4.62 15.60
CA LYS A 176 -4.86 -5.47 16.63
C LYS A 176 -5.22 -6.83 16.05
N GLU A 177 -5.48 -7.79 16.92
CA GLU A 177 -5.84 -9.15 16.50
C GLU A 177 -7.13 -9.20 15.67
N ASP A 178 -8.16 -8.42 16.04
CA ASP A 178 -9.42 -8.38 15.30
C ASP A 178 -9.25 -7.72 13.91
N GLU A 179 -8.42 -6.68 13.81
CA GLU A 179 -8.05 -6.01 12.56
C GLU A 179 -7.28 -6.99 11.65
N TRP A 180 -6.29 -7.69 12.21
CA TRP A 180 -5.51 -8.69 11.49
C TRP A 180 -6.39 -9.82 10.95
N ASN A 181 -7.29 -10.35 11.77
CA ASN A 181 -8.21 -11.41 11.37
C ASN A 181 -9.10 -10.99 10.18
N LYS A 182 -9.60 -9.75 10.18
CA LYS A 182 -10.38 -9.21 9.04
C LYS A 182 -9.52 -9.11 7.76
N ILE A 183 -8.26 -8.70 7.89
CA ILE A 183 -7.31 -8.65 6.76
C ILE A 183 -7.04 -10.06 6.22
N VAL A 184 -6.72 -11.02 7.08
CA VAL A 184 -6.50 -12.43 6.71
C VAL A 184 -7.73 -13.02 6.01
N GLN A 185 -8.92 -12.75 6.54
CA GLN A 185 -10.19 -13.18 5.94
C GLN A 185 -10.42 -12.53 4.57
N ALA A 186 -10.17 -11.24 4.42
CA ALA A 186 -10.31 -10.55 3.14
C ALA A 186 -9.37 -11.12 2.07
N ILE A 187 -8.12 -11.40 2.44
CA ILE A 187 -7.10 -11.92 1.52
C ILE A 187 -7.35 -13.40 1.20
N SER A 188 -7.73 -14.20 2.19
CA SER A 188 -7.96 -15.65 2.03
C SER A 188 -9.32 -15.96 1.40
N GLY A 189 -10.35 -15.19 1.73
CA GLY A 189 -11.70 -15.29 1.16
C GLY A 189 -11.76 -14.87 -0.30
N ASN A 190 -10.86 -13.99 -0.74
CA ASN A 190 -10.71 -13.65 -2.17
C ASN A 190 -10.21 -14.80 -3.04
N LYS A 191 -9.79 -15.94 -2.45
CA LYS A 191 -9.44 -17.16 -3.20
C LYS A 191 -10.64 -18.08 -3.48
N GLY A 192 -11.84 -17.72 -3.03
CA GLY A 192 -13.06 -18.49 -3.26
C GLY A 192 -14.15 -17.58 -3.79
N GLY A 193 -14.14 -17.31 -5.09
CA GLY A 193 -15.33 -16.85 -5.81
C GLY A 193 -16.39 -17.94 -5.83
N ALA A 194 -16.99 -18.25 -4.68
CA ALA A 194 -18.30 -18.86 -4.62
C ALA A 194 -19.28 -17.68 -4.51
N SER A 195 -19.97 -17.44 -5.62
CA SER A 195 -21.15 -16.58 -5.69
C SER A 195 -22.04 -16.86 -4.46
N PRO A 196 -22.56 -15.85 -3.74
CA PRO A 196 -23.62 -16.08 -2.79
C PRO A 196 -24.86 -16.42 -3.61
N VAL A 197 -24.98 -17.67 -4.04
CA VAL A 197 -26.28 -18.26 -4.33
C VAL A 197 -26.94 -18.33 -2.96
N GLY A 198 -27.62 -17.25 -2.58
CA GLY A 198 -28.56 -17.26 -1.48
C GLY A 198 -29.50 -18.45 -1.68
N PRO A 199 -30.01 -19.07 -0.60
CA PRO A 199 -30.93 -20.18 -0.74
C PRO A 199 -32.16 -19.68 -1.51
N SER A 200 -32.23 -20.01 -2.81
CA SER A 200 -33.45 -19.92 -3.58
C SER A 200 -34.42 -20.88 -2.93
N VAL A 201 -35.32 -20.34 -2.12
CA VAL A 201 -36.50 -21.06 -1.65
C VAL A 201 -37.33 -21.34 -2.90
N ALA A 202 -37.14 -22.52 -3.50
CA ALA A 202 -38.06 -23.03 -4.50
C ALA A 202 -39.39 -23.32 -3.79
N LEU A 203 -40.34 -22.40 -3.91
CA LEU A 203 -41.74 -22.65 -3.53
C LEU A 203 -42.28 -23.75 -4.45
N VAL A 204 -42.36 -24.97 -3.92
CA VAL A 204 -43.08 -26.07 -4.58
C VAL A 204 -44.57 -25.82 -4.39
N SER A 205 -45.20 -25.16 -5.36
CA SER A 205 -46.65 -25.05 -5.42
C SER A 205 -47.22 -26.38 -5.94
N ALA A 206 -47.71 -27.21 -5.02
CA ALA A 206 -48.51 -28.39 -5.37
C ALA A 206 -49.93 -27.95 -5.74
N VAL A 207 -50.28 -28.02 -7.04
CA VAL A 207 -51.66 -27.89 -7.50
C VAL A 207 -52.33 -29.27 -7.37
N ALA A 208 -53.21 -29.41 -6.39
CA ALA A 208 -54.13 -30.55 -6.32
C ALA A 208 -55.26 -30.34 -7.33
N ILE A 209 -55.42 -31.26 -8.29
CA ILE A 209 -56.57 -31.34 -9.18
C ILE A 209 -57.62 -32.22 -8.51
N PRO A 210 -58.78 -31.69 -8.08
CA PRO A 210 -59.91 -32.55 -7.74
C PRO A 210 -60.64 -32.98 -9.02
N ALA A 211 -60.71 -34.28 -9.25
CA ALA A 211 -61.63 -34.88 -10.20
C ALA A 211 -63.05 -34.76 -9.65
N PHE A 212 -63.94 -34.06 -10.37
CA PHE A 212 -65.39 -34.12 -10.14
C PHE A 212 -66.00 -35.18 -11.05
N PRO A 213 -66.82 -36.11 -10.53
CA PRO A 213 -67.67 -36.95 -11.37
C PRO A 213 -68.91 -36.16 -11.82
N LEU A 214 -69.29 -36.34 -13.08
CA LEU A 214 -70.55 -35.87 -13.66
C LEU A 214 -71.72 -36.69 -13.11
N PHE A 215 -72.67 -36.02 -12.47
CA PHE A 215 -74.08 -36.43 -12.35
C PHE A 215 -74.95 -35.17 -12.35
#